data_AF-A0A1H1X8W6-F1
#
_entry.id   AF-A0A1H1X8W6-F1
#
_cell.length_a   1.000
_cell.length_b   1.000
_cell.length_c   1.000
_cell.angle_alpha   90.00
_cell.angle_beta   90.00
_cell.angle_gamma   90.00
#
_symmetry.space_group_name_H-M   'P 1'
#
loop_
_entity.id
_entity.type
_entity.pdbx_description
1 polymer ?
#
loop_
_entity_poly.entity_id
_entity_poly.type
_entity_poly.pdbx_seq_one_letter_code
_entity_poly.pdbx_strand_id
1 'polypeptide(L)'
;MFAENVRDVAVNAAVLGFFASGWFGWAQEAPPRHWRRFLLAGSVAAVLTVVAGVLLAWRHWTGGTVFDEDTSRTFGIVVGIEFGVAALGAVLLAVLRRRDWTPAWIAFVVGVHLFPVAVIIEFPAIHVAGALITLVALAGIPVARSRGLNPSAVVGAGTGTVLLAGAVVSAAVAALS
;
A
#
# COMPACT_ATOMS: atom_id res chain seq x y z
N MET A 1 -15.97 -1.47 19.46
CA MET A 1 -15.02 -0.52 18.84
C MET A 1 -14.45 -1.18 17.59
N PHE A 2 -14.32 -0.47 16.47
CA PHE A 2 -13.76 -1.04 15.24
C PHE A 2 -12.21 -1.08 15.25
N ALA A 3 -11.58 -0.36 16.18
CA ALA A 3 -10.15 -0.42 16.46
C ALA A 3 -9.91 -0.07 17.93
N GLU A 4 -9.06 -0.82 18.63
CA GLU A 4 -8.70 -0.56 20.03
C GLU A 4 -7.74 0.65 20.14
N ASN A 5 -6.79 0.75 19.20
CA ASN A 5 -5.81 1.82 19.14
C ASN A 5 -6.07 2.76 17.95
N VAL A 6 -6.91 3.78 18.17
CA VAL A 6 -7.34 4.76 17.13
C VAL A 6 -6.16 5.47 16.49
N ARG A 7 -5.11 5.78 17.27
CA ARG A 7 -3.88 6.42 16.79
C ARG A 7 -3.21 5.58 15.71
N ASP A 8 -3.11 4.27 15.90
CA ASP A 8 -2.41 3.38 14.97
C ASP A 8 -3.18 3.26 13.64
N VAL A 9 -4.51 3.25 13.70
CA VAL A 9 -5.35 3.28 12.50
C VAL A 9 -5.22 4.60 11.75
N ALA A 10 -5.12 5.74 12.46
CA ALA A 10 -4.88 7.03 11.84
C ALA A 10 -3.50 7.11 11.17
N VAL A 11 -2.46 6.59 11.83
CA VAL A 11 -1.11 6.47 11.25
C VAL A 11 -1.14 5.54 10.02
N ASN A 12 -1.84 4.42 10.10
CA ASN A 12 -2.02 3.51 8.97
C ASN A 12 -2.70 4.19 7.78
N ALA A 13 -3.70 5.04 8.02
CA ALA A 13 -4.31 5.86 6.96
C ALA A 13 -3.27 6.72 6.24
N ALA A 14 -2.37 7.36 7.00
CA ALA A 14 -1.31 8.18 6.42
C ALA A 14 -0.29 7.34 5.64
N VAL A 15 0.13 6.20 6.18
CA VAL A 15 1.10 5.29 5.53
C VAL A 15 0.53 4.73 4.22
N LEU A 16 -0.69 4.20 4.24
CA LEU A 16 -1.34 3.65 3.05
C LEU A 16 -1.56 4.75 2.00
N GLY A 17 -1.96 5.96 2.40
CA GLY A 17 -2.09 7.10 1.50
C GLY A 17 -0.75 7.47 0.84
N PHE A 18 0.35 7.47 1.60
CA PHE A 18 1.67 7.76 1.06
C PHE A 18 2.06 6.73 0.00
N PHE A 19 1.95 5.43 0.29
CA PHE A 19 2.27 4.39 -0.67
C PHE A 19 1.33 4.38 -1.87
N ALA A 20 0.02 4.63 -1.67
CA ALA A 20 -0.94 4.76 -2.76
C ALA A 20 -0.50 5.84 -3.76
N SER A 21 -0.01 6.98 -3.27
CA SER A 21 0.49 8.06 -4.13
C SER A 21 1.66 7.60 -5.01
N GLY A 22 2.61 6.84 -4.45
CA GLY A 22 3.75 6.28 -5.17
C GLY A 22 3.33 5.25 -6.23
N TRP A 23 2.37 4.38 -5.90
CA TRP A 23 1.83 3.39 -6.84
C TRP A 23 1.04 4.02 -7.98
N PHE A 24 0.28 5.09 -7.73
CA PHE A 24 -0.31 5.89 -8.81
C PHE A 24 0.76 6.59 -9.65
N GLY A 25 1.94 6.91 -9.10
CA GLY A 25 3.09 7.40 -9.84
C GLY A 25 3.63 6.36 -10.82
N TRP A 26 3.83 5.12 -10.39
CA TRP A 26 4.14 3.99 -11.29
C TRP A 26 3.07 3.77 -12.36
N ALA A 27 1.80 3.96 -11.99
CA ALA A 27 0.70 3.85 -12.93
C ALA A 27 0.78 4.85 -14.11
N GLN A 28 1.58 5.92 -13.97
CA GLN A 28 1.82 6.91 -15.03
C GLN A 28 2.80 6.44 -16.12
N GLU A 29 3.37 5.24 -16.00
CA GLU A 29 4.24 4.68 -17.03
C GLU A 29 3.43 4.23 -18.27
N ALA A 30 3.32 5.11 -19.26
CA ALA A 30 2.58 4.92 -20.50
C ALA A 30 1.12 4.43 -20.34
N PRO A 31 0.29 5.02 -19.45
CA PRO A 31 -1.10 4.62 -19.31
C PRO A 31 -1.94 5.09 -20.50
N PRO A 32 -3.08 4.41 -20.76
CA PRO A 32 -4.10 4.92 -21.66
C PRO A 32 -4.50 6.35 -21.32
N ARG A 33 -4.73 7.19 -22.33
CA ARG A 33 -5.07 8.61 -22.14
C ARG A 33 -6.28 8.83 -21.21
N HIS A 34 -7.27 7.95 -21.26
CA HIS A 34 -8.47 8.04 -20.43
C HIS A 34 -8.22 7.72 -18.94
N TRP A 35 -7.12 7.01 -18.59
CA TRP A 35 -6.76 6.73 -17.20
C TRP A 35 -6.16 7.94 -16.50
N ARG A 36 -5.54 8.87 -17.23
CA ARG A 36 -4.77 9.99 -16.63
C ARG A 36 -5.58 10.79 -15.61
N ARG A 37 -6.87 11.05 -15.88
CA ARG A 37 -7.75 11.77 -14.95
C ARG A 37 -8.02 10.97 -13.69
N PHE A 38 -8.27 9.68 -13.84
CA PHE A 38 -8.46 8.77 -12.70
C PHE A 38 -7.19 8.67 -11.86
N LEU A 39 -6.04 8.48 -12.48
CA LEU A 39 -4.76 8.38 -11.77
C LEU A 39 -4.41 9.68 -11.06
N LEU A 40 -4.65 10.84 -11.67
CA LEU A 40 -4.47 12.13 -11.03
C LEU A 40 -5.40 12.29 -9.81
N ALA A 41 -6.69 11.98 -9.97
CA ALA A 41 -7.64 12.03 -8.88
C ALA A 41 -7.24 11.08 -7.73
N GLY A 42 -6.79 9.87 -8.06
CA GLY A 42 -6.25 8.91 -7.11
C GLY A 42 -5.02 9.41 -6.36
N SER A 43 -4.03 9.99 -7.07
CA SER A 43 -2.84 10.60 -6.45
C SER A 43 -3.22 11.75 -5.51
N VAL A 44 -4.13 12.64 -5.92
CA VAL A 44 -4.60 13.75 -5.08
C VAL A 44 -5.33 13.22 -3.84
N ALA A 45 -6.26 12.28 -4.02
CA ALA A 45 -6.98 11.65 -2.91
C ALA A 45 -6.02 10.95 -1.94
N ALA A 46 -5.00 10.26 -2.46
CA ALA A 46 -3.96 9.62 -1.66
C ALA A 46 -3.21 10.64 -0.78
N VAL A 47 -2.78 11.77 -1.35
CA VAL A 47 -2.16 12.86 -0.58
C VAL A 47 -3.12 13.44 0.46
N LEU A 48 -4.40 13.64 0.12
CA LEU A 48 -5.40 14.10 1.08
C LEU A 48 -5.58 13.11 2.24
N THR A 49 -5.55 11.80 1.98
CA THR A 49 -5.58 10.78 3.05
C THR A 49 -4.32 10.79 3.91
N VAL A 50 -3.15 11.13 3.36
CA VAL A 50 -1.94 11.37 4.17
C VAL A 50 -2.18 12.49 5.16
N VAL A 51 -2.63 13.65 4.67
CA VAL A 51 -2.88 14.82 5.52
C VAL A 51 -3.94 14.51 6.58
N ALA A 52 -5.06 13.88 6.19
CA ALA A 52 -6.11 13.49 7.12
C ALA A 52 -5.60 12.52 8.19
N GLY A 53 -4.87 11.48 7.79
CA GLY A 53 -4.29 10.50 8.72
C GLY A 53 -3.32 11.14 9.72
N VAL A 54 -2.45 12.05 9.27
CA VAL A 54 -1.53 12.79 10.16
C VAL A 54 -2.30 13.67 11.15
N LEU A 55 -3.31 14.41 10.69
CA LEU A 55 -4.11 15.27 11.57
C LEU A 55 -4.89 14.46 12.61
N LEU A 56 -5.47 13.33 12.20
CA LEU A 56 -6.16 12.41 13.10
C LEU A 56 -5.19 11.77 14.11
N ALA A 57 -4.03 11.31 13.65
CA ALA A 57 -3.02 10.73 14.53
C ALA A 57 -2.53 11.75 15.56
N TRP A 58 -2.37 13.02 15.16
CA TRP A 58 -2.02 14.09 16.08
C TRP A 58 -3.13 14.37 17.10
N ARG A 59 -4.40 14.37 16.68
CA ARG A 59 -5.55 14.52 17.58
C ARG A 59 -5.62 13.41 18.63
N HIS A 60 -5.29 12.18 18.26
CA HIS A 60 -5.31 11.00 19.13
C HIS A 60 -3.92 10.65 19.70
N TRP A 61 -2.97 11.57 19.68
CA TRP A 61 -1.56 11.28 20.01
C TRP A 61 -1.36 10.77 21.43
N THR A 62 -2.17 11.24 22.37
CA THR A 62 -2.16 10.82 23.78
C THR A 62 -2.90 9.51 24.04
N GLY A 63 -3.53 8.92 23.02
CA GLY A 63 -4.18 7.62 23.11
C GLY A 63 -3.19 6.46 23.14
N GLY A 64 -3.71 5.26 23.41
CA GLY A 64 -2.96 4.01 23.36
C GLY A 64 -2.41 3.70 21.98
N THR A 65 -1.38 2.87 21.95
CA THR A 65 -0.76 2.30 20.75
C THR A 65 -0.33 0.86 21.03
N VAL A 66 -0.41 0.00 20.03
CA VAL A 66 0.16 -1.36 20.07
C VAL A 66 1.69 -1.34 20.12
N PHE A 67 2.32 -0.22 19.76
CA PHE A 67 3.77 -0.13 19.64
C PHE A 67 4.46 0.10 20.98
N ASP A 68 4.92 -1.01 21.58
CA ASP A 68 5.93 -1.05 22.64
C ASP A 68 7.31 -1.46 22.08
N GLU A 69 8.28 -1.77 22.96
CA GLU A 69 9.64 -2.15 22.54
C GLU A 69 9.65 -3.43 21.68
N ASP A 70 8.94 -4.47 22.10
CA ASP A 70 8.90 -5.76 21.42
C ASP A 70 8.14 -5.69 20.09
N THR A 71 7.01 -4.99 20.09
CA THR A 71 6.16 -4.82 18.91
C THR A 71 6.84 -3.93 17.87
N SER A 72 7.49 -2.85 18.31
CA SER A 72 8.28 -1.98 17.42
C SER A 72 9.46 -2.72 16.79
N ARG A 73 10.17 -3.55 17.57
CA ARG A 73 11.26 -4.39 17.06
C ARG A 73 10.75 -5.39 16.03
N THR A 74 9.65 -6.09 16.35
CA THR A 74 9.04 -7.08 15.45
C THR A 74 8.59 -6.43 14.14
N PHE A 75 7.91 -5.29 14.22
CA PHE A 75 7.52 -4.49 13.05
C PHE A 75 8.72 -4.09 12.20
N GLY A 76 9.79 -3.58 12.84
CA GLY A 76 11.02 -3.21 12.15
C GLY A 76 11.70 -4.37 11.42
N ILE A 77 11.69 -5.58 12.01
CA ILE A 77 12.21 -6.79 11.35
C ILE A 77 11.35 -7.15 10.13
N VAL A 78 10.02 -7.15 10.29
CA VAL A 78 9.08 -7.49 9.20
C VAL A 78 9.21 -6.53 8.02
N VAL A 79 9.33 -5.22 8.29
CA VAL A 79 9.59 -4.19 7.27
C VAL A 79 10.99 -4.36 6.67
N GLY A 80 12.02 -4.64 7.48
CA GLY A 80 13.38 -4.86 6.98
C GLY A 80 13.46 -6.05 6.00
N ILE A 81 12.76 -7.15 6.30
CA ILE A 81 12.65 -8.30 5.41
C ILE A 81 11.94 -7.93 4.12
N GLU A 82 10.82 -7.20 4.19
CA GLU A 82 10.08 -6.73 3.02
C GLU A 82 10.98 -5.94 2.07
N PHE A 83 11.62 -4.87 2.57
CA PHE A 83 12.51 -4.04 1.76
C PHE A 83 13.68 -4.84 1.19
N GLY A 84 14.27 -5.75 1.98
CA GLY A 84 15.33 -6.63 1.54
C GLY A 84 14.92 -7.55 0.39
N VAL A 85 13.76 -8.22 0.51
CA VAL A 85 13.23 -9.14 -0.52
C VAL A 85 12.78 -8.36 -1.77
N ALA A 86 12.11 -7.21 -1.59
CA ALA A 86 11.70 -6.34 -2.68
C ALA A 86 12.92 -5.86 -3.49
N ALA A 87 13.94 -5.34 -2.81
CA ALA A 87 15.17 -4.86 -3.45
C ALA A 87 15.93 -5.99 -4.16
N LEU A 88 16.11 -7.13 -3.49
CA LEU A 88 16.81 -8.29 -4.07
C LEU A 88 16.15 -8.76 -5.36
N GLY A 89 14.83 -8.96 -5.34
CA GLY A 89 14.13 -9.40 -6.56
C GLY A 89 14.09 -8.33 -7.64
N ALA A 90 14.00 -7.04 -7.29
CA ALA A 90 14.10 -5.95 -8.26
C ALA A 90 15.48 -5.91 -8.96
N VAL A 91 16.56 -6.08 -8.20
CA VAL A 91 17.93 -6.18 -8.74
C VAL A 91 18.07 -7.41 -9.64
N LEU A 92 17.58 -8.58 -9.20
CA LEU A 92 17.62 -9.80 -9.99
C LEU A 92 16.86 -9.64 -11.32
N LEU A 93 15.65 -9.09 -11.29
CA LEU A 93 14.86 -8.81 -12.49
C LEU A 93 15.54 -7.81 -13.43
N ALA A 94 16.23 -6.81 -12.87
CA ALA A 94 16.99 -5.86 -13.66
C ALA A 94 18.19 -6.51 -14.36
N VAL A 95 18.94 -7.36 -13.66
CA VAL A 95 20.08 -8.13 -14.21
C VAL A 95 19.61 -9.09 -15.29
N LEU A 96 18.47 -9.75 -15.09
CA LEU A 96 17.86 -10.68 -16.05
C LEU A 96 17.15 -9.99 -17.24
N ARG A 97 17.22 -8.65 -17.34
CA ARG A 97 16.51 -7.86 -18.37
C ARG A 97 15.01 -8.14 -18.41
N ARG A 98 14.39 -8.25 -17.23
CA ARG A 98 12.94 -8.45 -17.00
C ARG A 98 12.36 -7.30 -16.17
N ARG A 99 12.82 -6.07 -16.42
CA ARG A 99 12.43 -4.87 -15.64
C ARG A 99 10.92 -4.63 -15.62
N ASP A 100 10.21 -5.05 -16.65
CA ASP A 100 8.74 -4.93 -16.73
C ASP A 100 8.01 -5.77 -15.65
N TRP A 101 8.71 -6.72 -15.02
CA TRP A 101 8.18 -7.53 -13.91
C TRP A 101 8.41 -6.89 -12.54
N THR A 102 9.29 -5.88 -12.45
CA THR A 102 9.63 -5.23 -11.19
C THR A 102 8.37 -4.73 -10.47
N PRO A 103 7.40 -4.10 -11.14
CA PRO A 103 6.20 -3.66 -10.45
C PRO A 103 5.37 -4.77 -9.83
N ALA A 104 5.19 -5.87 -10.56
CA ALA A 104 4.46 -7.03 -10.06
C ALA A 104 5.19 -7.70 -8.89
N TRP A 105 6.52 -7.79 -8.96
CA TRP A 105 7.33 -8.33 -7.86
C TRP A 105 7.18 -7.51 -6.58
N ILE A 106 7.37 -6.19 -6.66
CA ILE A 106 7.24 -5.33 -5.48
C ILE A 106 5.82 -5.38 -4.94
N ALA A 107 4.79 -5.39 -5.81
CA ALA A 107 3.40 -5.52 -5.38
C ALA A 107 3.16 -6.84 -4.65
N PHE A 108 3.73 -7.95 -5.14
CA PHE A 108 3.61 -9.25 -4.49
C PHE A 108 4.23 -9.24 -3.09
N VAL A 109 5.44 -8.71 -2.96
CA VAL A 109 6.15 -8.61 -1.68
C VAL A 109 5.38 -7.74 -0.69
N VAL A 110 4.91 -6.56 -1.12
CA VAL A 110 4.06 -5.67 -0.31
C VAL A 110 2.77 -6.38 0.12
N GLY A 111 2.07 -7.04 -0.80
CA GLY A 111 0.83 -7.76 -0.50
C GLY A 111 1.02 -8.85 0.55
N VAL A 112 2.10 -9.62 0.46
CA VAL A 112 2.45 -10.65 1.46
C VAL A 112 2.90 -10.04 2.78
N HIS A 113 3.67 -8.95 2.75
CA HIS A 113 4.13 -8.21 3.93
C HIS A 113 2.97 -7.65 4.77
N LEU A 114 1.86 -7.27 4.13
CA LEU A 114 0.70 -6.73 4.86
C LEU A 114 0.03 -7.75 5.79
N PHE A 115 0.20 -9.06 5.59
CA PHE A 115 -0.36 -10.08 6.49
C PHE A 115 0.25 -10.03 7.91
N PRO A 116 1.58 -10.13 8.10
CA PRO A 116 2.16 -9.96 9.43
C PRO A 116 1.95 -8.55 9.99
N VAL A 117 1.94 -7.50 9.16
CA VAL A 117 1.58 -6.15 9.64
C VAL A 117 0.18 -6.12 10.23
N ALA A 118 -0.80 -6.71 9.56
CA ALA A 118 -2.19 -6.73 10.03
C ALA A 118 -2.34 -7.40 11.40
N VAL A 119 -1.53 -8.42 11.68
CA VAL A 119 -1.47 -9.09 12.99
C VAL A 119 -0.82 -8.17 14.02
N ILE A 120 0.34 -7.59 13.70
CA ILE A 120 1.10 -6.73 14.62
C ILE A 120 0.31 -5.49 15.03
N ILE A 121 -0.40 -4.86 14.09
CA ILE A 121 -1.16 -3.64 14.37
C ILE A 121 -2.61 -3.90 14.77
N GLU A 122 -2.99 -5.17 14.92
CA GLU A 122 -4.32 -5.62 15.34
C GLU A 122 -5.47 -5.03 14.53
N PHE A 123 -5.25 -4.82 13.22
CA PHE A 123 -6.22 -4.21 12.31
C PHE A 123 -6.55 -5.15 11.14
N PRO A 124 -7.59 -6.00 11.26
CA PRO A 124 -7.89 -7.05 10.29
C PRO A 124 -8.16 -6.57 8.87
N ALA A 125 -8.60 -5.31 8.68
CA ALA A 125 -8.85 -4.74 7.36
C ALA A 125 -7.59 -4.75 6.46
N ILE A 126 -6.39 -4.77 7.05
CA ILE A 126 -5.13 -4.84 6.30
C ILE A 126 -4.95 -6.21 5.63
N HIS A 127 -5.48 -7.30 6.20
CA HIS A 127 -5.47 -8.61 5.52
C HIS A 127 -6.20 -8.56 4.17
N VAL A 128 -7.30 -7.80 4.10
CA VAL A 128 -8.06 -7.62 2.86
C VAL A 128 -7.21 -6.84 1.85
N ALA A 129 -6.56 -5.76 2.28
CA ALA A 129 -5.65 -5.00 1.41
C ALA A 129 -4.48 -5.87 0.91
N GLY A 130 -3.85 -6.64 1.80
CA GLY A 130 -2.79 -7.59 1.47
C GLY A 130 -3.24 -8.61 0.42
N ALA A 131 -4.35 -9.28 0.65
CA ALA A 131 -4.91 -10.25 -0.30
C ALA A 131 -5.21 -9.63 -1.68
N LEU A 132 -5.87 -8.47 -1.70
CA LEU A 132 -6.20 -7.79 -2.95
C LEU A 132 -4.94 -7.33 -3.71
N ILE A 133 -3.92 -6.82 -3.03
CA ILE A 133 -2.64 -6.42 -3.66
C ILE A 133 -1.90 -7.65 -4.19
N THR A 134 -1.87 -8.75 -3.44
CA THR A 134 -1.30 -10.02 -3.92
C THR A 134 -2.03 -10.50 -5.17
N LEU A 135 -3.36 -10.42 -5.22
CA LEU A 135 -4.14 -10.74 -6.43
C LEU A 135 -3.80 -9.82 -7.60
N VAL A 136 -3.66 -8.51 -7.37
CA VAL A 136 -3.21 -7.55 -8.39
C VAL A 136 -1.81 -7.91 -8.91
N ALA A 137 -0.88 -8.30 -8.04
CA ALA A 137 0.47 -8.66 -8.41
C ALA A 137 0.50 -9.92 -9.31
N LEU A 138 -0.29 -10.94 -8.96
CA LEU A 138 -0.38 -12.19 -9.72
C LEU A 138 -1.10 -12.00 -11.06
N ALA A 139 -2.17 -11.22 -11.08
CA ALA A 139 -2.99 -11.01 -12.29
C ALA A 139 -2.48 -9.88 -13.20
N GLY A 140 -1.68 -8.95 -12.68
CA GLY A 140 -1.33 -7.70 -13.34
C GLY A 140 -0.61 -7.89 -14.66
N ILE A 141 0.38 -8.80 -14.72
CA ILE A 141 1.11 -9.09 -15.96
C ILE A 141 0.23 -9.79 -17.02
N PRO A 142 -0.49 -10.89 -16.70
CA PRO A 142 -1.45 -11.48 -17.63
C PRO A 142 -2.48 -10.49 -18.17
N VAL A 143 -3.02 -9.62 -17.30
CA VAL A 143 -3.99 -8.59 -17.69
C VAL A 143 -3.35 -7.52 -18.58
N ALA A 144 -2.15 -7.05 -18.24
CA ALA A 144 -1.44 -6.07 -19.06
C ALA A 144 -1.17 -6.60 -20.46
N ARG A 145 -0.68 -7.83 -20.57
CA ARG A 145 -0.38 -8.48 -21.86
C ARG A 145 -1.63 -8.70 -22.71
N SER A 146 -2.72 -9.20 -22.12
CA SER A 146 -3.96 -9.47 -22.86
C SER A 146 -4.62 -8.20 -23.39
N ARG A 147 -4.31 -7.02 -22.81
CA ARG A 147 -4.86 -5.72 -23.20
C ARG A 147 -3.85 -4.80 -23.89
N GLY A 148 -2.63 -5.26 -24.15
CA GLY A 148 -1.57 -4.44 -24.76
C GLY A 148 -1.17 -3.22 -23.92
N LEU A 149 -1.24 -3.33 -22.60
CA LEU A 149 -0.92 -2.27 -21.64
C LEU A 149 0.49 -2.46 -21.04
N ASN A 150 1.07 -1.38 -20.53
CA ASN A 150 2.30 -1.47 -19.74
C ASN A 150 1.99 -2.17 -18.39
N PRO A 151 2.75 -3.22 -17.98
CA PRO A 151 2.57 -3.88 -16.68
C PRO A 151 2.61 -2.93 -15.48
N SER A 152 3.50 -1.94 -15.52
CA SER A 152 3.63 -0.90 -14.49
C SER A 152 2.35 -0.08 -14.35
N ALA A 153 1.71 0.28 -15.48
CA ALA A 153 0.42 0.98 -15.49
C ALA A 153 -0.68 0.16 -14.79
N VAL A 154 -0.79 -1.13 -15.11
CA VAL A 154 -1.85 -2.01 -14.58
C VAL A 154 -1.63 -2.32 -13.11
N VAL A 155 -0.43 -2.76 -12.74
CA VAL A 155 -0.10 -3.10 -11.34
C VAL A 155 -0.15 -1.83 -10.48
N GLY A 156 0.39 -0.71 -10.98
CA GLY A 156 0.36 0.57 -10.30
C GLY A 156 -1.05 1.07 -10.01
N ALA A 157 -1.93 1.05 -11.01
CA ALA A 157 -3.31 1.47 -10.83
C ALA A 157 -4.06 0.55 -9.85
N GLY A 158 -3.88 -0.77 -9.97
CA GLY A 158 -4.52 -1.75 -9.09
C GLY A 158 -4.07 -1.59 -7.63
N THR A 159 -2.76 -1.64 -7.39
CA THR A 159 -2.19 -1.53 -6.05
C THR A 159 -2.48 -0.17 -5.42
N GLY A 160 -2.33 0.92 -6.18
CA GLY A 160 -2.65 2.27 -5.70
C GLY A 160 -4.12 2.42 -5.30
N THR A 161 -5.03 1.82 -6.06
CA THR A 161 -6.47 1.84 -5.74
C THR A 161 -6.78 1.07 -4.46
N VAL A 162 -6.20 -0.12 -4.27
CA VAL A 162 -6.41 -0.92 -3.04
C VAL A 162 -5.86 -0.18 -1.82
N LEU A 163 -4.65 0.37 -1.92
CA LEU A 163 -4.03 1.14 -0.84
C LEU A 163 -4.83 2.40 -0.51
N LEU A 164 -5.31 3.13 -1.52
CA LEU A 164 -6.15 4.31 -1.31
C LEU A 164 -7.47 3.93 -0.62
N ALA A 165 -8.11 2.84 -1.02
CA ALA A 165 -9.32 2.36 -0.36
C ALA A 165 -9.05 2.01 1.11
N GLY A 166 -7.95 1.31 1.39
CA GLY A 166 -7.50 1.02 2.76
C GLY A 166 -7.20 2.29 3.57
N ALA A 167 -6.58 3.30 2.95
CA ALA A 167 -6.30 4.59 3.57
C ALA A 167 -7.59 5.34 3.94
N VAL A 168 -8.55 5.39 3.03
CA VAL A 168 -9.87 6.01 3.27
C VAL A 168 -10.63 5.28 4.38
N VAL A 169 -10.66 3.94 4.34
CA VAL A 169 -11.30 3.14 5.40
C VAL A 169 -10.65 3.41 6.75
N SER A 170 -9.32 3.44 6.81
CA SER A 170 -8.58 3.73 8.04
C SER A 170 -8.87 5.13 8.56
N ALA A 171 -8.85 6.15 7.69
CA ALA A 171 -9.17 7.52 8.06
C ALA A 171 -10.62 7.66 8.56
N ALA A 172 -11.57 6.98 7.90
CA ALA A 172 -12.98 6.99 8.30
C ALA A 172 -13.19 6.32 9.66
N VAL A 173 -12.57 5.15 9.90
CA VAL A 173 -12.62 4.47 11.20
C VAL A 173 -12.05 5.35 12.29
N ALA A 174 -10.89 5.99 12.05
CA ALA A 174 -10.27 6.87 13.02
C ALA A 174 -11.07 8.15 13.29
N ALA A 175 -11.74 8.71 12.27
CA ALA A 175 -12.56 9.91 12.43
C ALA A 175 -13.89 9.66 13.17
N LEU A 176 -14.38 8.42 13.15
CA LEU A 176 -15.65 8.00 13.77
C LEU A 176 -15.48 7.39 15.17
N SER A 177 -14.25 7.24 15.65
CA SER A 177 -13.90 6.70 16.97
C SER A 177 -13.62 7.81 17.98
#